data_AF-A0A7K6ND45-F1
#
_entry.id   AF-A0A7K6ND45-F1
#
_cell.length_a   1.000
_cell.length_b   1.000
_cell.length_c   1.000
_cell.angle_alpha   90.00
_cell.angle_beta   90.00
_cell.angle_gamma   90.00
#
_symmetry.space_group_name_H-M   'P 1'
#
loop_
_entity.id
_entity.type
_entity.pdbx_description
1 polymer ?
#
loop_
_entity_poly.entity_id
_entity_poly.type
_entity_poly.pdbx_seq_one_letter_code
_entity_poly.pdbx_strand_id
1 'polypeptide(L)'
;SRIECSWHLKKILHGYRHILKQRLHSCPDLVSFMVELKTVLEVALKNTQDLYVPRPPEYYSCLVRDLEILGWNKVSYVDTGLATVKLKAEDSCGRQHLMTLKLNAKYPTEPPDCLVDFPVQFAVSWMPQNSLIDIFNQFVAALESLKEFWDAMDEIDGKTWVLEPENPTRGATTRRIAIGNNVSVNIEVDPRHPNMLPDCYFLGADHVVNPLRIKLNNNMHLWDPEISLLQNLKEVLEIDFPSRAVIEKNDFAKDCGICYAYRLNGTTPDQVCDDPRCGQPFHQTCLYEWLQGLPSSRQSFNVIFGECPYCNKVRKSNESE
;
A
#
# COMPACT_ATOMS: atom_id res chain seq x y z
N SER A 1 1.89 -38.55 -11.26
CA SER A 1 1.47 -37.27 -10.67
C SER A 1 2.70 -36.44 -10.29
N ARG A 2 2.72 -35.15 -10.67
CA ARG A 2 3.84 -34.22 -10.42
C ARG A 2 3.35 -33.10 -9.49
N ILE A 3 4.10 -32.82 -8.43
CA ILE A 3 3.87 -31.66 -7.56
C ILE A 3 4.84 -30.57 -8.04
N GLU A 4 4.28 -29.51 -8.61
CA GLU A 4 5.04 -28.31 -8.97
C GLU A 4 4.87 -27.25 -7.89
N CYS A 5 5.99 -26.76 -7.37
CA CYS A 5 6.04 -25.77 -6.33
C CYS A 5 7.31 -24.93 -6.47
N SER A 6 7.38 -23.86 -5.68
CA SER A 6 8.54 -22.96 -5.64
C SER A 6 9.84 -23.71 -5.35
N TRP A 7 10.96 -23.17 -5.79
CA TRP A 7 12.29 -23.76 -5.60
C TRP A 7 12.59 -24.02 -4.11
N HIS A 8 12.14 -23.12 -3.24
CA HIS A 8 12.34 -23.22 -1.79
C HIS A 8 11.57 -24.41 -1.21
N LEU A 9 10.30 -24.57 -1.61
CA LEU A 9 9.48 -25.69 -1.17
C LEU A 9 10.00 -27.03 -1.75
N LYS A 10 10.49 -27.04 -2.99
CA LYS A 10 11.15 -28.21 -3.60
C LYS A 10 12.39 -28.65 -2.82
N LYS A 11 13.15 -27.71 -2.25
CA LYS A 11 14.34 -28.00 -1.42
C LYS A 11 13.94 -28.65 -0.10
N ILE A 12 12.97 -28.08 0.61
CA ILE A 12 12.45 -28.62 1.88
C ILE A 12 11.88 -30.03 1.69
N LEU A 13 11.11 -30.22 0.63
CA LEU A 13 10.44 -31.49 0.35
C LEU A 13 11.33 -32.54 -0.32
N HIS A 14 12.59 -32.22 -0.66
CA HIS A 14 13.48 -33.12 -1.39
C HIS A 14 13.67 -34.46 -0.68
N GLY A 15 13.90 -34.43 0.65
CA GLY A 15 14.04 -35.63 1.49
C GLY A 15 12.75 -36.40 1.73
N TYR A 16 11.59 -35.79 1.45
CA TYR A 16 10.26 -36.36 1.75
C TYR A 16 9.52 -36.82 0.48
N ARG A 17 10.16 -36.80 -0.69
CA ARG A 17 9.54 -37.15 -1.99
C ARG A 17 8.90 -38.54 -2.02
N HIS A 18 9.51 -39.52 -1.37
CA HIS A 18 8.96 -40.88 -1.30
C HIS A 18 7.66 -40.91 -0.48
N ILE A 19 7.64 -40.24 0.67
CA ILE A 19 6.49 -40.13 1.56
C ILE A 19 5.35 -39.38 0.85
N LEU A 20 5.66 -38.29 0.16
CA LEU A 20 4.67 -37.53 -0.62
C LEU A 20 4.02 -38.38 -1.73
N LYS A 21 4.82 -39.19 -2.44
CA LYS A 21 4.29 -40.12 -3.44
C LYS A 21 3.38 -41.16 -2.79
N GLN A 22 3.76 -41.72 -1.66
CA GLN A 22 2.94 -42.70 -0.95
C GLN A 22 1.59 -42.10 -0.51
N ARG A 23 1.63 -40.91 0.11
CA ARG A 23 0.42 -40.21 0.57
C ARG A 23 -0.50 -39.81 -0.56
N LEU A 24 0.06 -39.45 -1.72
CA LEU A 24 -0.72 -39.10 -2.90
C LEU A 24 -1.48 -40.29 -3.52
N HIS A 25 -0.99 -41.52 -3.36
CA HIS A 25 -1.70 -42.72 -3.82
C HIS A 25 -2.66 -43.27 -2.76
N SER A 26 -2.44 -42.97 -1.48
CA SER A 26 -3.28 -43.48 -0.38
C SER A 26 -4.44 -42.57 0.00
N CYS A 27 -4.40 -41.29 -0.37
CA CYS A 27 -5.47 -40.35 -0.03
C CYS A 27 -6.65 -40.46 -1.02
N PRO A 28 -7.91 -40.47 -0.53
CA PRO A 28 -9.10 -40.62 -1.36
C PRO A 28 -9.46 -39.34 -2.14
N ASP A 29 -9.03 -38.17 -1.66
CA ASP A 29 -9.36 -36.87 -2.23
C ASP A 29 -8.26 -35.81 -1.98
N LEU A 30 -8.37 -34.67 -2.66
CA LEU A 30 -7.41 -33.58 -2.59
C LEU A 30 -7.35 -32.93 -1.19
N VAL A 31 -8.48 -32.80 -0.50
CA VAL A 31 -8.54 -32.15 0.82
C VAL A 31 -7.78 -33.00 1.85
N SER A 32 -8.02 -34.31 1.84
CA SER A 32 -7.29 -35.29 2.65
C SER A 32 -5.79 -35.25 2.36
N PHE A 33 -5.41 -35.16 1.07
CA PHE A 33 -4.01 -35.01 0.68
C PHE A 33 -3.39 -33.69 1.16
N MET A 34 -4.12 -32.57 1.13
CA MET A 34 -3.62 -31.28 1.59
C MET A 34 -3.36 -31.27 3.10
N VAL A 35 -4.16 -31.97 3.89
CA VAL A 35 -3.94 -32.14 5.34
C VAL A 35 -2.66 -32.94 5.58
N GLU A 36 -2.49 -34.07 4.89
CA GLU A 36 -1.28 -34.90 5.00
C GLU A 36 -0.02 -34.16 4.51
N LEU A 37 -0.13 -33.38 3.42
CA LEU A 37 0.94 -32.53 2.92
C LEU A 37 1.34 -31.48 3.95
N LYS A 38 0.37 -30.86 4.63
CA LYS A 38 0.62 -29.92 5.73
C LYS A 38 1.39 -30.60 6.87
N THR A 39 1.00 -31.80 7.28
CA THR A 39 1.71 -32.56 8.33
C THR A 39 3.14 -32.89 7.92
N VAL A 40 3.35 -33.33 6.68
CA VAL A 40 4.71 -33.59 6.14
C VAL A 40 5.54 -32.30 6.09
N LEU A 41 4.94 -31.17 5.73
CA LEU A 41 5.60 -29.87 5.73
C LEU A 41 5.95 -29.40 7.14
N GLU A 42 5.09 -29.58 8.13
CA GLU A 42 5.38 -29.25 9.53
C GLU A 42 6.54 -30.07 10.08
N VAL A 43 6.59 -31.37 9.77
CA VAL A 43 7.72 -32.25 10.14
C VAL A 43 8.98 -31.87 9.37
N ALA A 44 8.86 -31.61 8.06
CA ALA A 44 9.98 -31.19 7.24
C ALA A 44 10.55 -29.87 7.74
N LEU A 45 9.72 -28.88 8.07
CA LEU A 45 10.14 -27.58 8.62
C LEU A 45 10.78 -27.73 10.00
N LYS A 46 10.25 -28.60 10.87
CA LYS A 46 10.90 -28.95 12.15
C LYS A 46 12.27 -29.62 11.95
N ASN A 47 12.40 -30.51 10.98
CA ASN A 47 13.67 -31.18 10.67
C ASN A 47 14.62 -30.32 9.82
N THR A 48 14.10 -29.30 9.13
CA THR A 48 14.91 -28.27 8.44
C THR A 48 15.45 -27.24 9.46
N GLN A 49 15.29 -27.47 10.76
CA GLN A 49 16.02 -26.74 11.80
C GLN A 49 17.55 -26.83 11.64
N ASP A 50 18.08 -27.68 10.77
CA ASP A 50 19.46 -27.63 10.28
C ASP A 50 19.79 -26.38 9.40
N LEU A 51 18.83 -25.46 9.18
CA LEU A 51 19.08 -24.10 8.66
C LEU A 51 19.29 -23.06 9.77
N TYR A 52 19.21 -23.43 11.05
CA TYR A 52 19.70 -22.56 12.12
C TYR A 52 21.23 -22.55 12.06
N VAL A 53 21.81 -21.46 11.56
CA VAL A 53 23.14 -21.08 12.01
C VAL A 53 23.01 -20.92 13.53
N PRO A 54 23.68 -21.76 14.35
CA PRO A 54 23.60 -21.62 15.79
C PRO A 54 24.08 -20.22 16.15
N ARG A 55 23.21 -19.43 16.78
CA ARG A 55 23.61 -18.08 17.18
C ARG A 55 24.57 -18.21 18.37
N PRO A 56 25.71 -17.51 18.33
CA PRO A 56 26.67 -17.56 19.43
C PRO A 56 26.03 -17.03 20.73
N PRO A 57 26.41 -17.52 21.92
CA PRO A 57 25.87 -17.00 23.19
C PRO A 57 25.95 -15.48 23.32
N GLU A 58 26.99 -14.89 22.74
CA GLU A 58 27.24 -13.45 22.65
C GLU A 58 26.09 -12.69 21.97
N TYR A 59 25.40 -13.32 21.01
CA TYR A 59 24.23 -12.74 20.36
C TYR A 59 23.13 -12.43 21.37
N TYR A 60 22.78 -13.41 22.20
CA TYR A 60 21.68 -13.29 23.15
C TYR A 60 22.04 -12.34 24.29
N SER A 61 23.27 -12.42 24.80
CA SER A 61 23.72 -11.51 25.87
C SER A 61 23.80 -10.06 25.37
N CYS A 62 24.27 -9.82 24.14
CA CYS A 62 24.25 -8.48 23.55
C CYS A 62 22.81 -7.98 23.34
N LEU A 63 21.93 -8.79 22.75
CA LEU A 63 20.55 -8.38 22.51
C LEU A 63 19.82 -8.02 23.81
N VAL A 64 19.91 -8.86 24.84
CA VAL A 64 19.26 -8.59 26.13
C VAL A 64 19.80 -7.30 26.75
N ARG A 65 21.13 -7.12 26.77
CA ARG A 65 21.77 -5.90 27.27
C ARG A 65 21.30 -4.66 26.50
N ASP A 66 21.24 -4.74 25.17
CA ASP A 66 20.84 -3.60 24.33
C ASP A 66 19.36 -3.24 24.53
N LEU A 67 18.49 -4.23 24.75
CA LEU A 67 17.08 -4.01 25.12
C LEU A 67 16.93 -3.39 26.52
N GLU A 68 17.75 -3.80 27.48
CA GLU A 68 17.78 -3.20 28.83
C GLU A 68 18.22 -1.73 28.77
N ILE A 69 19.27 -1.43 28.00
CA ILE A 69 19.76 -0.05 27.80
C ILE A 69 18.72 0.81 27.08
N LEU A 70 18.08 0.26 26.03
CA LEU A 70 17.02 0.95 25.30
C LEU A 70 15.81 1.25 26.20
N GLY A 71 15.47 0.32 27.08
CA GLY A 71 14.29 0.35 27.94
C GLY A 71 13.13 -0.46 27.37
N TRP A 72 12.63 -1.40 28.17
CA TRP A 72 11.54 -2.32 27.79
C TRP A 72 10.22 -1.62 27.48
N ASN A 73 10.00 -0.39 27.95
CA ASN A 73 8.81 0.41 27.63
C ASN A 73 8.72 0.76 26.13
N LYS A 74 9.85 0.76 25.41
CA LYS A 74 9.90 1.00 23.96
C LYS A 74 9.74 -0.28 23.13
N VAL A 75 9.75 -1.45 23.77
CA VAL A 75 9.59 -2.74 23.10
C VAL A 75 8.10 -3.09 23.06
N SER A 76 7.56 -3.30 21.86
CA SER A 76 6.16 -3.69 21.68
C SER A 76 5.97 -5.20 21.48
N TYR A 77 6.98 -5.87 20.92
CA TYR A 77 6.95 -7.30 20.66
C TYR A 77 8.36 -7.87 20.51
N VAL A 78 8.55 -9.11 20.97
CA VAL A 78 9.76 -9.91 20.72
C VAL A 78 9.29 -11.31 20.32
N ASP A 79 9.82 -11.86 19.22
CA ASP A 79 9.49 -13.22 18.83
C ASP A 79 10.15 -14.27 19.72
N THR A 80 9.61 -15.49 19.72
CA THR A 80 10.12 -16.60 20.54
C THR A 80 11.53 -17.04 20.15
N GLY A 81 11.94 -16.75 18.91
CA GLY A 81 13.28 -17.06 18.40
C GLY A 81 14.30 -15.97 18.69
N LEU A 82 13.90 -14.87 19.35
CA LEU A 82 14.68 -13.65 19.55
C LEU A 82 15.28 -13.08 18.24
N ALA A 83 14.67 -13.38 17.10
CA ALA A 83 15.13 -12.98 15.77
C ALA A 83 14.47 -11.68 15.31
N THR A 84 13.28 -11.39 15.83
CA THR A 84 12.48 -10.23 15.46
C THR A 84 12.09 -9.47 16.71
N VAL A 85 12.41 -8.18 16.73
CA VAL A 85 12.00 -7.25 17.79
C VAL A 85 11.21 -6.13 17.14
N LYS A 86 10.08 -5.75 17.72
CA LYS A 86 9.36 -4.53 17.33
C LYS A 86 9.52 -3.48 18.41
N LEU A 87 9.94 -2.30 17.97
CA LEU A 87 10.07 -1.11 18.79
C LEU A 87 8.92 -0.15 18.47
N LYS A 88 8.50 0.61 19.46
CA LYS A 88 7.51 1.68 19.33
C LYS A 88 8.12 3.01 19.74
N ALA A 89 7.75 4.06 19.00
CA ALA A 89 8.03 5.43 19.36
C ALA A 89 6.79 6.28 19.12
N GLU A 90 6.72 7.41 19.80
CA GLU A 90 5.71 8.43 19.58
C GLU A 90 6.41 9.68 19.06
N ASP A 91 5.88 10.30 18.01
CA ASP A 91 6.38 11.57 17.53
C ASP A 91 5.84 12.75 18.36
N SER A 92 6.35 13.95 18.10
CA SER A 92 5.91 15.17 18.79
C SER A 92 4.43 15.54 18.59
N CYS A 93 3.70 14.92 17.67
CA CYS A 93 2.25 15.06 17.48
C CYS A 93 1.42 14.00 18.22
N GLY A 94 2.07 13.09 18.96
CA GLY A 94 1.38 12.02 19.69
C GLY A 94 1.05 10.80 18.82
N ARG A 95 1.61 10.70 17.60
CA ARG A 95 1.35 9.56 16.71
C ARG A 95 2.30 8.43 17.04
N GLN A 96 1.76 7.23 17.16
CA GLN A 96 2.54 6.03 17.42
C GLN A 96 3.06 5.41 16.13
N HIS A 97 4.36 5.13 16.12
CA HIS A 97 5.08 4.53 15.01
C HIS A 97 5.77 3.25 15.46
N LEU A 98 5.87 2.27 14.56
CA LEU A 98 6.48 0.97 14.81
C LEU A 98 7.68 0.75 13.88
N MET A 99 8.76 0.24 14.45
CA MET A 99 9.92 -0.24 13.71
C MET A 99 10.13 -1.73 14.01
N THR A 100 10.19 -2.56 12.98
CA THR A 100 10.50 -3.98 13.12
C THR A 100 11.97 -4.21 12.78
N LEU A 101 12.71 -4.75 13.73
CA LEU A 101 14.10 -5.15 13.59
C LEU A 101 14.16 -6.65 13.35
N LYS A 102 14.83 -7.08 12.28
CA LYS A 102 15.17 -8.49 12.03
C LYS A 102 16.66 -8.69 12.26
N LEU A 103 16.98 -9.43 13.30
CA LEU A 103 18.34 -9.71 13.72
C LEU A 103 18.84 -11.00 13.07
N ASN A 104 19.97 -10.91 12.37
CA ASN A 104 20.66 -12.07 11.81
C ASN A 104 21.66 -12.67 12.81
N ALA A 105 22.24 -13.83 12.49
CA ALA A 105 23.16 -14.54 13.40
C ALA A 105 24.51 -13.82 13.65
N LYS A 106 24.82 -12.77 12.89
CA LYS A 106 26.07 -12.00 12.97
C LYS A 106 25.93 -10.71 13.78
N TYR A 107 24.74 -10.40 14.29
CA TYR A 107 24.55 -9.29 15.23
C TYR A 107 25.44 -9.47 16.48
N PRO A 108 26.11 -8.42 16.99
CA PRO A 108 26.04 -7.00 16.57
C PRO A 108 27.06 -6.58 15.49
N THR A 109 27.89 -7.49 14.96
CA THR A 109 28.89 -7.13 13.94
C THR A 109 28.23 -6.59 12.66
N GLU A 110 27.08 -7.15 12.29
CA GLU A 110 26.23 -6.63 11.22
C GLU A 110 24.95 -6.00 11.80
N PRO A 111 24.43 -4.93 11.18
CA PRO A 111 23.19 -4.31 11.62
C PRO A 111 22.00 -5.25 11.43
N PRO A 112 20.93 -5.09 12.22
CA PRO A 112 19.64 -5.72 11.92
C PRO A 112 18.97 -5.06 10.71
N ASP A 113 18.17 -5.83 9.96
CA ASP A 113 17.31 -5.25 8.93
C ASP A 113 16.18 -4.46 9.61
N CYS A 114 16.05 -3.19 9.25
CA CYS A 114 15.05 -2.29 9.81
C CYS A 114 13.89 -2.12 8.83
N LEU A 115 12.68 -2.45 9.28
CA LEU A 115 11.45 -2.28 8.53
C LEU A 115 10.57 -1.25 9.23
N VAL A 116 10.27 -0.17 8.51
CA VAL A 116 9.43 0.94 8.97
C VAL A 116 8.39 1.26 7.90
N ASP A 117 7.26 1.80 8.31
CA ASP A 117 6.19 2.27 7.42
C ASP A 117 6.39 3.76 7.11
N PHE A 118 7.51 4.09 6.46
CA PHE A 118 7.86 5.44 6.07
C PHE A 118 7.61 5.67 4.58
N PRO A 119 7.31 6.92 4.19
CA PRO A 119 7.11 7.28 2.78
C PRO A 119 8.44 7.45 2.03
N VAL A 120 9.57 7.36 2.74
CA VAL A 120 10.93 7.43 2.20
C VAL A 120 11.76 6.26 2.72
N GLN A 121 12.83 5.91 2.00
CA GLN A 121 13.75 4.87 2.45
C GLN A 121 14.44 5.26 3.77
N PHE A 122 14.37 4.37 4.75
CA PHE A 122 15.06 4.51 6.03
C PHE A 122 16.37 3.74 6.00
N ALA A 123 17.48 4.45 5.78
CA ALA A 123 18.82 3.88 5.77
C ALA A 123 19.51 4.14 7.12
N VAL A 124 19.79 3.06 7.86
CA VAL A 124 20.46 3.13 9.17
C VAL A 124 21.97 3.21 8.97
N SER A 125 22.59 4.20 9.59
CA SER A 125 24.05 4.24 9.75
C SER A 125 24.46 3.32 10.89
N TRP A 126 25.35 2.36 10.60
CA TRP A 126 25.80 1.36 11.56
C TRP A 126 27.33 1.28 11.61
N MET A 127 27.86 1.36 12.82
CA MET A 127 29.24 1.08 13.16
C MET A 127 29.30 -0.07 14.18
N PRO A 128 30.39 -0.85 14.27
CA PRO A 128 30.48 -2.01 15.16
C PRO A 128 30.27 -1.71 16.66
N GLN A 129 30.46 -0.47 17.09
CA GLN A 129 30.18 -0.01 18.45
C GLN A 129 28.72 0.39 18.69
N ASN A 130 27.89 0.42 17.65
CA ASN A 130 26.49 0.78 17.78
C ASN A 130 25.67 -0.34 18.42
N SER A 131 24.55 0.05 19.00
CA SER A 131 23.56 -0.84 19.60
C SER A 131 22.15 -0.44 19.18
N LEU A 132 21.14 -1.15 19.67
CA LEU A 132 19.74 -0.87 19.35
C LEU A 132 19.31 0.57 19.70
N ILE A 133 19.94 1.21 20.69
CA ILE A 133 19.62 2.59 21.06
C ILE A 133 20.01 3.57 19.95
N ASP A 134 21.11 3.33 19.23
CA ASP A 134 21.57 4.20 18.14
C ASP A 134 20.62 4.12 16.94
N ILE A 135 20.13 2.92 16.63
CA ILE A 135 19.09 2.71 15.61
C ILE A 135 17.80 3.43 16.04
N PHE A 136 17.41 3.28 17.31
CA PHE A 136 16.21 3.93 17.83
C PHE A 136 16.30 5.46 17.79
N ASN A 137 17.47 6.03 18.10
CA ASN A 137 17.68 7.48 18.00
C ASN A 137 17.60 7.98 16.55
N GLN A 138 18.16 7.24 15.59
CA GLN A 138 18.01 7.54 14.16
C GLN A 138 16.54 7.43 13.71
N PHE A 139 15.81 6.44 14.22
CA PHE A 139 14.38 6.26 13.95
C PHE A 139 13.58 7.46 14.47
N VAL A 140 13.77 7.88 15.72
CA VAL A 140 13.11 9.06 16.30
C VAL A 140 13.46 10.33 15.52
N ALA A 141 14.72 10.51 15.13
CA ALA A 141 15.13 11.67 14.32
C ALA A 141 14.42 11.69 12.95
N ALA A 142 14.26 10.52 12.32
CA ALA A 142 13.51 10.39 11.08
C ALA A 142 12.01 10.69 11.26
N LEU A 143 11.41 10.29 12.40
CA LEU A 143 10.02 10.63 12.72
C LEU A 143 9.81 12.15 12.77
N GLU A 144 10.70 12.87 13.46
CA GLU A 144 10.59 14.33 13.54
C GLU A 144 10.81 15.00 12.18
N SER A 145 11.65 14.44 11.31
CA SER A 145 11.86 14.97 9.95
C SER A 145 10.66 14.79 9.01
N LEU A 146 9.79 13.81 9.29
CA LEU A 146 8.61 13.48 8.49
C LEU A 146 7.31 14.01 9.11
N LYS A 147 7.42 14.75 10.21
CA LYS A 147 6.29 15.28 10.98
C LYS A 147 5.34 16.10 10.10
N GLU A 148 5.88 17.05 9.35
CA GLU A 148 5.09 17.95 8.48
C GLU A 148 4.33 17.17 7.40
N PHE A 149 4.94 16.11 6.86
CA PHE A 149 4.28 15.24 5.90
C PHE A 149 3.06 14.57 6.54
N TRP A 150 3.23 13.93 7.70
CA TRP A 150 2.09 13.29 8.35
C TRP A 150 1.05 14.31 8.84
N ASP A 151 1.44 15.53 9.23
CA ASP A 151 0.50 16.59 9.60
C ASP A 151 -0.40 16.96 8.41
N ALA A 152 0.17 17.13 7.22
CA ALA A 152 -0.57 17.39 5.98
C ALA A 152 -1.50 16.23 5.60
N MET A 153 -1.01 14.98 5.70
CA MET A 153 -1.82 13.80 5.38
C MET A 153 -2.95 13.59 6.39
N ASP A 154 -2.70 13.77 7.69
CA ASP A 154 -3.72 13.66 8.74
C ASP A 154 -4.82 14.73 8.58
N GLU A 155 -4.46 15.94 8.15
CA GLU A 155 -5.43 16.98 7.86
C GLU A 155 -6.36 16.58 6.70
N ILE A 156 -5.79 16.08 5.60
CA ILE A 156 -6.56 15.61 4.45
C ILE A 156 -7.46 14.44 4.86
N ASP A 157 -6.90 13.45 5.54
CA ASP A 157 -7.60 12.23 5.97
C ASP A 157 -8.74 12.57 6.96
N GLY A 158 -8.57 13.61 7.78
CA GLY A 158 -9.55 14.06 8.77
C GLY A 158 -10.63 15.01 8.24
N LYS A 159 -10.33 15.84 7.24
CA LYS A 159 -11.23 16.91 6.76
C LYS A 159 -11.88 16.64 5.42
N THR A 160 -11.40 15.66 4.66
CA THR A 160 -11.91 15.35 3.31
C THR A 160 -12.46 13.94 3.23
N TRP A 161 -13.08 13.60 2.10
CA TRP A 161 -13.42 12.21 1.77
C TRP A 161 -12.34 11.60 0.87
N VAL A 162 -11.40 10.91 1.50
CA VAL A 162 -10.41 10.06 0.82
C VAL A 162 -11.08 8.76 0.36
N LEU A 163 -11.03 8.52 -0.95
CA LEU A 163 -11.48 7.31 -1.62
C LEU A 163 -10.40 6.23 -1.58
N GLU A 164 -9.15 6.60 -1.87
CA GLU A 164 -8.03 5.67 -1.96
C GLU A 164 -6.73 6.27 -1.41
N PRO A 165 -5.94 5.48 -0.66
CA PRO A 165 -6.33 4.21 -0.02
C PRO A 165 -7.40 4.43 1.07
N GLU A 166 -8.32 3.48 1.26
CA GLU A 166 -9.38 3.58 2.30
C GLU A 166 -8.80 3.55 3.72
N ASN A 167 -7.70 2.82 3.91
CA ASN A 167 -6.93 2.77 5.15
C ASN A 167 -5.47 3.10 4.80
N PRO A 168 -5.11 4.39 4.72
CA PRO A 168 -3.74 4.78 4.41
C PRO A 168 -2.76 4.30 5.48
N THR A 169 -1.61 3.80 5.02
CA THR A 169 -0.46 3.55 5.89
C THR A 169 0.37 4.83 6.02
N ARG A 170 1.29 4.88 6.98
CA ARG A 170 2.16 6.06 7.18
C ARG A 170 3.19 6.23 6.06
N GLY A 171 3.43 5.19 5.26
CA GLY A 171 4.21 5.25 4.03
C GLY A 171 3.45 5.66 2.77
N ALA A 172 2.11 5.80 2.82
CA ALA A 172 1.32 6.12 1.64
C ALA A 172 1.39 7.63 1.32
N THR A 173 2.01 7.98 0.18
CA THR A 173 2.21 9.35 -0.31
C THR A 173 1.06 9.88 -1.18
N THR A 174 0.16 8.99 -1.62
CA THR A 174 -0.94 9.34 -2.51
C THR A 174 -2.27 9.38 -1.79
N ARG A 175 -3.17 10.26 -2.26
CA ARG A 175 -4.58 10.30 -1.85
C ARG A 175 -5.46 10.60 -3.04
N ARG A 176 -6.45 9.75 -3.28
CA ARG A 176 -7.58 10.05 -4.15
C ARG A 176 -8.70 10.65 -3.31
N ILE A 177 -8.98 11.92 -3.52
CA ILE A 177 -9.94 12.70 -2.73
C ILE A 177 -11.17 12.98 -3.59
N ALA A 178 -12.36 12.71 -3.06
CA ALA A 178 -13.61 13.04 -3.72
C ALA A 178 -13.78 14.57 -3.81
N ILE A 179 -14.21 15.08 -4.97
CA ILE A 179 -14.58 16.48 -5.17
C ILE A 179 -16.09 16.61 -5.32
N GLY A 180 -16.68 15.71 -6.11
CA GLY A 180 -18.08 15.75 -6.53
C GLY A 180 -18.55 14.36 -6.97
N ASN A 181 -19.82 14.24 -7.37
CA ASN A 181 -20.35 12.99 -7.89
C ASN A 181 -19.54 12.52 -9.11
N ASN A 182 -18.93 11.34 -9.00
CA ASN A 182 -18.07 10.75 -10.04
C ASN A 182 -16.88 11.65 -10.45
N VAL A 183 -16.42 12.52 -9.54
CA VAL A 183 -15.25 13.38 -9.76
C VAL A 183 -14.35 13.33 -8.53
N SER A 184 -13.07 13.08 -8.77
CA SER A 184 -12.04 13.03 -7.73
C SER A 184 -10.73 13.59 -8.23
N VAL A 185 -9.87 14.03 -7.31
CA VAL A 185 -8.47 14.36 -7.59
C VAL A 185 -7.57 13.34 -6.90
N ASN A 186 -6.63 12.79 -7.63
CA ASN A 186 -5.52 12.04 -7.07
C ASN A 186 -4.35 13.00 -6.87
N ILE A 187 -3.84 13.09 -5.65
CA ILE A 187 -2.65 13.85 -5.31
C ILE A 187 -1.51 12.90 -4.94
N GLU A 188 -0.28 13.28 -5.29
CA GLU A 188 0.95 12.65 -4.83
C GLU A 188 1.83 13.69 -4.13
N VAL A 189 2.01 13.49 -2.82
CA VAL A 189 2.69 14.46 -1.94
C VAL A 189 4.15 14.04 -1.77
N ASP A 190 5.08 14.96 -2.02
CA ASP A 190 6.49 14.75 -1.70
C ASP A 190 6.69 14.75 -0.17
N PRO A 191 7.14 13.64 0.44
CA PRO A 191 7.33 13.57 1.88
C PRO A 191 8.39 14.52 2.44
N ARG A 192 9.32 15.00 1.60
CA ARG A 192 10.35 15.96 2.00
C ARG A 192 9.87 17.41 1.90
N HIS A 193 8.84 17.65 1.10
CA HIS A 193 8.31 18.97 0.80
C HIS A 193 6.77 18.96 0.76
N PRO A 194 6.09 18.59 1.86
CA PRO A 194 4.67 18.23 1.85
C PRO A 194 3.71 19.39 1.56
N ASN A 195 4.15 20.63 1.77
CA ASN A 195 3.38 21.83 1.46
C ASN A 195 3.68 22.42 0.08
N MET A 196 4.54 21.80 -0.73
CA MET A 196 4.71 22.19 -2.12
C MET A 196 3.53 21.68 -2.97
N LEU A 197 3.31 22.29 -4.12
CA LEU A 197 2.29 21.86 -5.07
C LEU A 197 2.50 20.38 -5.44
N PRO A 198 1.57 19.47 -5.10
CA PRO A 198 1.70 18.06 -5.43
C PRO A 198 1.34 17.81 -6.90
N ASP A 199 1.74 16.65 -7.41
CA ASP A 199 1.22 16.17 -8.68
C ASP A 199 -0.28 15.86 -8.54
N CYS A 200 -1.10 16.49 -9.40
CA CYS A 200 -2.55 16.41 -9.33
C CYS A 200 -3.13 15.79 -10.61
N TYR A 201 -3.88 14.70 -10.45
CA TYR A 201 -4.57 14.02 -11.54
C TYR A 201 -6.08 13.94 -11.30
N PHE A 202 -6.86 14.64 -12.13
CA PHE A 202 -8.33 14.64 -12.04
C PHE A 202 -8.95 13.47 -12.79
N LEU A 203 -9.85 12.77 -12.10
CA LEU A 203 -10.63 11.64 -12.56
C LEU A 203 -12.11 12.03 -12.61
N GLY A 204 -12.76 11.80 -13.75
CA GLY A 204 -14.16 12.14 -13.98
C GLY A 204 -14.44 12.41 -15.45
N ALA A 205 -15.69 12.72 -15.78
CA ALA A 205 -16.09 13.09 -17.14
C ALA A 205 -15.35 14.36 -17.62
N ASP A 206 -14.90 14.40 -18.87
CA ASP A 206 -14.04 15.47 -19.40
C ASP A 206 -14.62 16.87 -19.18
N HIS A 207 -15.94 17.03 -19.40
CA HIS A 207 -16.63 18.31 -19.23
C HIS A 207 -16.66 18.81 -17.78
N VAL A 208 -16.45 17.94 -16.79
CA VAL A 208 -16.40 18.30 -15.36
C VAL A 208 -14.97 18.51 -14.88
N VAL A 209 -14.00 17.71 -15.35
CA VAL A 209 -12.60 17.81 -14.92
C VAL A 209 -11.83 18.92 -15.62
N ASN A 210 -12.17 19.27 -16.86
CA ASN A 210 -11.44 20.31 -17.61
C ASN A 210 -11.51 21.70 -16.96
N PRO A 211 -12.67 22.16 -16.43
CA PRO A 211 -12.72 23.38 -15.63
C PRO A 211 -11.77 23.36 -14.42
N LEU A 212 -11.66 22.23 -13.71
CA LEU A 212 -10.77 22.08 -12.55
C LEU A 212 -9.30 22.16 -12.96
N ARG A 213 -8.92 21.53 -14.08
CA ARG A 213 -7.56 21.65 -14.65
C ARG A 213 -7.22 23.09 -15.01
N ILE A 214 -8.16 23.82 -15.61
CA ILE A 214 -7.97 25.24 -15.96
C ILE A 214 -7.77 26.07 -14.70
N LYS A 215 -8.60 25.87 -13.65
CA LYS A 215 -8.44 26.57 -12.37
C LYS A 215 -7.08 26.29 -11.73
N LEU A 216 -6.67 25.02 -11.64
CA LEU A 216 -5.37 24.63 -11.13
C LEU A 216 -4.24 25.37 -11.86
N ASN A 217 -4.23 25.35 -13.19
CA ASN A 217 -3.19 26.00 -14.00
C ASN A 217 -3.19 27.53 -13.85
N ASN A 218 -4.36 28.15 -13.82
CA ASN A 218 -4.47 29.61 -13.71
C ASN A 218 -4.06 30.10 -12.32
N ASN A 219 -4.44 29.37 -11.27
CA ASN A 219 -4.26 29.77 -9.88
C ASN A 219 -3.00 29.18 -9.23
N MET A 220 -2.20 28.39 -9.96
CA MET A 220 -0.97 27.77 -9.44
C MET A 220 0.00 28.77 -8.79
N HIS A 221 0.03 30.01 -9.26
CA HIS A 221 0.86 31.08 -8.72
C HIS A 221 0.42 31.59 -7.33
N LEU A 222 -0.79 31.23 -6.89
CA LEU A 222 -1.31 31.55 -5.56
C LEU A 222 -0.88 30.53 -4.50
N TRP A 223 -0.21 29.44 -4.91
CA TRP A 223 0.23 28.42 -3.97
C TRP A 223 1.26 28.98 -2.98
N ASP A 224 0.93 28.88 -1.68
CA ASP A 224 1.75 29.38 -0.59
C ASP A 224 2.23 28.22 0.31
N PRO A 225 3.53 27.87 0.30
CA PRO A 225 4.07 26.80 1.14
C PRO A 225 3.92 27.03 2.66
N GLU A 226 3.64 28.26 3.10
CA GLU A 226 3.38 28.59 4.51
C GLU A 226 1.95 28.23 4.93
N ILE A 227 1.08 27.93 3.96
CA ILE A 227 -0.30 27.50 4.18
C ILE A 227 -0.38 25.97 4.02
N SER A 228 -1.25 25.34 4.81
CA SER A 228 -1.48 23.90 4.75
C SER A 228 -1.86 23.43 3.34
N LEU A 229 -1.39 22.23 2.96
CA LEU A 229 -1.70 21.57 1.69
C LEU A 229 -3.20 21.61 1.33
N LEU A 230 -4.08 21.25 2.26
CA LEU A 230 -5.53 21.21 2.00
C LEU A 230 -6.10 22.60 1.71
N GLN A 231 -5.65 23.62 2.44
CA GLN A 231 -6.13 24.99 2.25
C GLN A 231 -5.68 25.55 0.90
N ASN A 232 -4.43 25.31 0.50
CA ASN A 232 -3.95 25.63 -0.85
C ASN A 232 -4.81 24.98 -1.94
N LEU A 233 -5.11 23.67 -1.80
CA LEU A 233 -5.96 22.96 -2.75
C LEU A 233 -7.37 23.58 -2.86
N LYS A 234 -7.95 24.02 -1.74
CA LYS A 234 -9.27 24.69 -1.74
C LYS A 234 -9.24 26.03 -2.47
N GLU A 235 -8.23 26.84 -2.21
CA GLU A 235 -8.12 28.18 -2.80
C GLU A 235 -7.81 28.11 -4.29
N VAL A 236 -6.84 27.29 -4.69
CA VAL A 236 -6.41 27.14 -6.08
C VAL A 236 -7.52 26.54 -6.95
N LEU A 237 -8.24 25.54 -6.43
CA LEU A 237 -9.35 24.90 -7.16
C LEU A 237 -10.68 25.64 -6.98
N GLU A 238 -10.75 26.59 -6.05
CA GLU A 238 -11.97 27.31 -5.65
C GLU A 238 -13.13 26.33 -5.36
N ILE A 239 -12.85 25.31 -4.54
CA ILE A 239 -13.83 24.30 -4.13
C ILE A 239 -13.78 24.07 -2.63
N ASP A 240 -14.92 23.64 -2.10
CA ASP A 240 -15.00 23.02 -0.79
C ASP A 240 -14.99 21.50 -0.95
N PHE A 241 -13.99 20.85 -0.35
CA PHE A 241 -13.93 19.39 -0.36
C PHE A 241 -15.05 18.80 0.51
N PRO A 242 -15.78 17.78 0.01
CA PRO A 242 -16.77 17.07 0.81
C PRO A 242 -16.10 16.38 2.00
N SER A 243 -16.69 16.53 3.18
CA SER A 243 -16.25 15.80 4.37
C SER A 243 -17.02 14.48 4.52
N ARG A 244 -16.34 13.45 5.04
CA ARG A 244 -16.94 12.13 5.27
C ARG A 244 -18.12 12.13 6.25
N ALA A 245 -18.18 13.11 7.16
CA ALA A 245 -19.21 13.19 8.21
C ALA A 245 -20.57 13.70 7.71
N VAL A 246 -20.59 14.39 6.56
CA VAL A 246 -21.77 15.09 6.05
C VAL A 246 -22.56 14.25 5.04
N ILE A 247 -21.99 13.16 4.53
CA ILE A 247 -22.53 12.48 3.34
C ILE A 247 -22.60 10.96 3.55
N GLU A 248 -23.70 10.33 3.13
CA GLU A 248 -23.83 8.88 3.10
C GLU A 248 -22.86 8.27 2.08
N LYS A 249 -22.28 7.09 2.41
CA LYS A 249 -21.28 6.37 1.58
C LYS A 249 -21.69 6.19 0.11
N ASN A 250 -22.99 6.19 -0.19
CA ASN A 250 -23.55 5.88 -1.51
C ASN A 250 -23.52 7.03 -2.53
N ASP A 251 -23.24 8.27 -2.13
CA ASP A 251 -23.36 9.40 -3.06
C ASP A 251 -22.15 9.54 -4.01
N PHE A 252 -20.94 9.14 -3.56
CA PHE A 252 -19.69 9.36 -4.29
C PHE A 252 -18.97 8.06 -4.71
N ALA A 253 -19.24 6.94 -4.03
CA ALA A 253 -18.69 5.64 -4.35
C ALA A 253 -19.71 4.80 -5.14
N LYS A 254 -19.80 5.05 -6.45
CA LYS A 254 -20.69 4.29 -7.34
C LYS A 254 -20.01 3.04 -7.88
N ASP A 255 -20.76 1.94 -7.94
CA ASP A 255 -20.29 0.68 -8.50
C ASP A 255 -19.99 0.80 -10.00
N CYS A 256 -19.03 0.01 -10.45
CA CYS A 256 -18.74 -0.16 -11.87
C CYS A 256 -19.99 -0.62 -12.62
N GLY A 257 -20.32 0.02 -13.74
CA GLY A 257 -21.50 -0.32 -14.53
C GLY A 257 -21.45 -1.69 -15.22
N ILE A 258 -20.31 -2.39 -15.19
CA ILE A 258 -20.13 -3.69 -15.86
C ILE A 258 -20.09 -4.83 -14.83
N CYS A 259 -19.22 -4.74 -13.83
CA CYS A 259 -19.08 -5.78 -12.82
C CYS A 259 -19.98 -5.57 -11.59
N TYR A 260 -20.67 -4.43 -11.49
CA TYR A 260 -21.54 -4.06 -10.36
C TYR A 260 -20.86 -4.13 -9.00
N ALA A 261 -19.55 -3.93 -8.98
CA ALA A 261 -18.76 -3.88 -7.76
C ALA A 261 -18.01 -2.54 -7.71
N TYR A 262 -17.94 -1.95 -6.52
CA TYR A 262 -17.07 -0.82 -6.26
C TYR A 262 -15.59 -1.20 -6.24
N ARG A 263 -15.26 -2.43 -5.82
CA ARG A 263 -13.88 -2.93 -5.79
C ARG A 263 -13.73 -4.19 -6.65
N LEU A 264 -12.77 -4.17 -7.55
CA LEU A 264 -12.34 -5.33 -8.34
C LEU A 264 -10.82 -5.44 -8.26
N ASN A 265 -10.28 -6.55 -7.74
CA ASN A 265 -8.83 -6.76 -7.59
C ASN A 265 -8.08 -5.61 -6.88
N GLY A 266 -8.75 -4.92 -5.96
CA GLY A 266 -8.17 -3.80 -5.22
C GLY A 266 -8.32 -2.43 -5.88
N THR A 267 -8.79 -2.35 -7.12
CA THR A 267 -9.05 -1.07 -7.82
C THR A 267 -10.51 -0.64 -7.69
N THR A 268 -10.74 0.66 -7.73
CA THR A 268 -12.09 1.25 -7.84
C THR A 268 -12.32 1.84 -9.23
N PRO A 269 -13.58 2.15 -9.61
CA PRO A 269 -13.85 2.77 -10.89
C PRO A 269 -13.08 4.07 -11.08
N ASP A 270 -12.33 4.15 -12.16
CA ASP A 270 -11.44 5.25 -12.53
C ASP A 270 -11.84 5.86 -13.89
N GLN A 271 -12.68 5.18 -14.66
CA GLN A 271 -13.22 5.67 -15.93
C GLN A 271 -14.69 6.08 -15.75
N VAL A 272 -15.12 7.21 -16.32
CA VAL A 272 -16.49 7.71 -16.15
C VAL A 272 -17.09 8.12 -17.49
N CYS A 273 -18.36 7.76 -17.74
CA CYS A 273 -19.31 8.37 -18.71
C CYS A 273 -19.08 9.85 -19.10
N ASP A 274 -18.61 10.23 -20.31
CA ASP A 274 -18.48 11.64 -20.73
C ASP A 274 -19.82 12.24 -21.17
N ASP A 275 -20.79 11.42 -21.59
CA ASP A 275 -22.14 11.92 -21.87
C ASP A 275 -22.72 12.41 -20.53
N PRO A 276 -23.06 13.71 -20.41
CA PRO A 276 -23.52 14.31 -19.16
C PRO A 276 -24.79 13.66 -18.59
N ARG A 277 -25.57 12.97 -19.43
CA ARG A 277 -26.80 12.28 -19.02
C ARG A 277 -26.53 10.84 -18.55
N CYS A 278 -25.33 10.32 -18.79
CA CYS A 278 -24.93 8.97 -18.41
C CYS A 278 -24.05 8.99 -17.15
N GLY A 279 -22.85 9.55 -17.24
CA GLY A 279 -21.93 9.63 -16.09
C GLY A 279 -21.59 8.30 -15.41
N GLN A 280 -21.89 7.14 -16.02
CA GLN A 280 -21.68 5.83 -15.39
C GLN A 280 -20.18 5.55 -15.20
N PRO A 281 -19.72 5.20 -13.98
CA PRO A 281 -18.33 4.82 -13.75
C PRO A 281 -18.06 3.36 -14.11
N PHE A 282 -16.81 3.07 -14.48
CA PHE A 282 -16.30 1.76 -14.83
C PHE A 282 -14.87 1.60 -14.31
N HIS A 283 -14.49 0.38 -13.97
CA HIS A 283 -13.06 0.02 -13.89
C HIS A 283 -12.47 0.03 -15.30
N GLN A 284 -11.25 0.53 -15.45
CA GLN A 284 -10.50 0.48 -16.71
C GLN A 284 -10.49 -0.93 -17.32
N THR A 285 -10.19 -1.96 -16.52
CA THR A 285 -10.14 -3.35 -17.00
C THR A 285 -11.49 -3.83 -17.51
N CYS A 286 -12.57 -3.61 -16.75
CA CYS A 286 -13.93 -3.97 -17.19
C CYS A 286 -14.32 -3.25 -18.49
N LEU A 287 -14.05 -1.95 -18.59
CA LEU A 287 -14.38 -1.18 -19.78
C LEU A 287 -13.56 -1.63 -20.99
N TYR A 288 -12.27 -1.89 -20.80
CA TYR A 288 -11.38 -2.38 -21.86
C TYR A 288 -11.84 -3.73 -22.40
N GLU A 289 -12.08 -4.72 -21.52
CA GLU A 289 -12.59 -6.05 -21.90
C GLU A 289 -13.94 -5.96 -22.62
N TRP A 290 -14.85 -5.11 -22.13
CA TRP A 290 -16.14 -4.88 -22.79
C TRP A 290 -15.97 -4.35 -24.21
N LEU A 291 -15.15 -3.31 -24.37
CA LEU A 291 -14.91 -2.70 -25.68
C LEU A 291 -14.23 -3.69 -26.64
N GLN A 292 -13.33 -4.55 -26.17
CA GLN A 292 -12.73 -5.59 -27.01
C GLN A 292 -13.76 -6.58 -27.58
N GLY A 293 -14.85 -6.84 -26.84
CA GLY A 293 -15.92 -7.75 -27.27
C GLY A 293 -16.88 -7.15 -28.31
N LEU A 294 -16.87 -5.84 -28.55
CA LEU A 294 -17.81 -5.20 -29.48
C LEU A 294 -17.33 -5.29 -30.93
N PRO A 295 -18.17 -5.76 -31.88
CA PRO A 295 -17.83 -5.78 -33.31
C PRO A 295 -17.60 -4.39 -33.91
N SER A 296 -18.16 -3.33 -33.29
CA SER A 296 -18.03 -1.93 -33.72
C SER A 296 -16.78 -1.24 -33.18
N SER A 297 -16.02 -1.90 -32.31
CA SER A 297 -14.85 -1.29 -31.69
C SER A 297 -13.72 -1.06 -32.69
N ARG A 298 -13.00 0.05 -32.48
CA ARG A 298 -11.81 0.42 -33.25
C ARG A 298 -10.65 0.57 -32.30
N GLN A 299 -9.54 -0.09 -32.59
CA GLN A 299 -8.31 0.07 -31.83
C GLN A 299 -7.34 0.98 -32.58
N SER A 300 -6.73 1.92 -31.86
CA SER A 300 -5.65 2.76 -32.35
C SER A 300 -4.57 2.83 -31.28
N PHE A 301 -3.39 2.26 -31.58
CA PHE A 301 -2.33 2.06 -30.60
C PHE A 301 -2.86 1.35 -29.34
N ASN A 302 -2.61 1.91 -28.16
CA ASN A 302 -3.02 1.35 -26.87
C ASN A 302 -4.42 1.82 -26.44
N VAL A 303 -5.20 2.44 -27.35
CA VAL A 303 -6.53 2.98 -27.07
C VAL A 303 -7.57 2.23 -27.88
N ILE A 304 -8.59 1.69 -27.21
CA ILE A 304 -9.77 1.11 -27.85
C ILE A 304 -10.95 2.06 -27.75
N PHE A 305 -11.64 2.26 -28.86
CA PHE A 305 -12.84 3.07 -28.98
C PHE A 305 -14.05 2.18 -29.24
N GLY A 306 -15.17 2.47 -28.60
CA GLY A 306 -16.44 1.80 -28.88
C GLY A 306 -17.59 2.48 -28.15
N GLU A 307 -18.69 1.77 -27.95
CA GLU A 307 -19.92 2.34 -27.40
C GLU A 307 -20.07 2.04 -25.90
N CYS A 308 -20.50 3.05 -25.13
CA CYS A 308 -20.83 2.90 -23.72
C CYS A 308 -22.00 1.91 -23.52
N PRO A 309 -21.90 0.93 -22.60
CA PRO A 309 -22.97 -0.05 -22.37
C PRO A 309 -24.33 0.54 -21.96
N TYR A 310 -24.34 1.79 -21.48
CA TYR A 310 -25.53 2.44 -20.91
C TYR A 310 -26.18 3.47 -21.84
N CYS A 311 -25.39 4.16 -22.67
CA CYS A 311 -25.91 5.27 -23.48
C CYS A 311 -25.55 5.20 -24.97
N ASN A 312 -24.80 4.17 -25.38
CA ASN A 312 -24.34 3.94 -26.75
C ASN A 312 -23.56 5.11 -27.36
N LYS A 313 -23.03 6.01 -26.53
CA LYS A 313 -22.13 7.08 -26.97
C LYS A 313 -20.70 6.58 -27.03
N VAL A 314 -19.93 7.20 -27.92
CA VAL A 314 -18.52 6.89 -28.13
C VAL A 314 -17.75 7.06 -26.82
N ARG A 315 -16.94 6.05 -26.52
CA ARG A 315 -16.11 5.90 -25.34
C ARG A 315 -14.75 5.38 -25.77
N LYS A 316 -13.73 5.72 -24.98
CA LYS A 316 -12.37 5.19 -25.13
C LYS A 316 -11.91 4.54 -23.83
N SER A 317 -11.08 3.52 -23.94
CA SER A 317 -10.34 2.92 -22.81
C SER A 317 -8.92 2.61 -23.26
N ASN A 318 -7.98 2.67 -22.33
CA ASN A 318 -6.59 2.30 -22.60
C ASN A 318 -6.35 0.85 -22.14
N GLU A 319 -5.45 0.16 -22.83
CA GLU A 319 -4.89 -1.10 -22.36
C GLU A 319 -4.12 -0.84 -21.06
N SER A 320 -4.35 -1.66 -20.03
CA SER A 320 -3.62 -1.58 -18.76
C SER A 320 -2.19 -2.07 -18.96
N GLU A 321 -1.19 -1.27 -18.55
CA GLU A 321 0.21 -1.69 -18.45
C GLU A 321 0.42 -2.84 -17.45
#